data_AF-A0A645G4A1-F1
#
_entry.id   AF-A0A645G4A1-F1
#
_cell.length_a   1.000
_cell.length_b   1.000
_cell.length_c   1.000
_cell.angle_alpha   90.00
_cell.angle_beta   90.00
_cell.angle_gamma   90.00
#
_symmetry.space_group_name_H-M   'P 1'
#
loop_
_entity.id
_entity.type
_entity.pdbx_description
1 polymer ?
#
loop_
_entity_poly.entity_id
_entity_poly.type
_entity_poly.pdbx_seq_one_letter_code
_entity_poly.pdbx_strand_id
1 'polypeptide(L)'
;MQDILSTIEVDVLYSHNDAMTLGAVEAIEAGGMIPGRDIVIITVDGEQGAIDLLKQGKINCVVECTPMLGDIIMVLAKKLVAGEEIPKVIYSEETMFTEFDDNLQSIPPRGY
;
A
#
# COMPACT_ATOMS: atom_id res chain seq x y z
N MET A 1 -0.97 -17.54 3.26
CA MET A 1 -2.06 -17.54 2.26
C MET A 1 -2.39 -18.94 1.76
N GLN A 2 -1.42 -19.76 1.34
CA GLN A 2 -1.66 -21.14 0.87
C GLN A 2 -2.54 -21.98 1.82
N ASP A 3 -2.19 -22.00 3.12
CA ASP A 3 -2.98 -22.71 4.14
C ASP A 3 -4.43 -22.19 4.23
N ILE A 4 -4.61 -20.86 4.16
CA ILE A 4 -5.93 -20.22 4.24
C ILE A 4 -6.79 -20.65 3.05
N LEU A 5 -6.26 -20.53 1.82
CA LEU A 5 -6.97 -20.90 0.58
C LEU A 5 -7.37 -22.38 0.54
N SER A 6 -6.64 -23.25 1.25
CA SER A 6 -6.96 -24.68 1.32
C SER A 6 -8.10 -25.04 2.29
N THR A 7 -8.52 -24.09 3.14
CA THR A 7 -9.44 -24.35 4.25
C THR A 7 -10.75 -23.59 4.15
N ILE A 8 -10.75 -22.40 3.54
CA ILE A 8 -11.92 -21.53 3.43
C ILE A 8 -11.97 -20.84 2.08
N GLU A 9 -13.18 -20.49 1.66
CA GLU A 9 -13.41 -19.55 0.57
C GLU A 9 -13.12 -18.13 1.07
N VAL A 10 -12.45 -17.32 0.25
CA VAL A 10 -11.99 -15.97 0.62
C VAL A 10 -12.47 -14.99 -0.44
N ASP A 11 -13.36 -14.07 -0.06
CA ASP A 11 -13.81 -13.01 -0.96
C ASP A 11 -12.85 -11.81 -1.00
N VAL A 12 -12.23 -11.49 0.16
CA VAL A 12 -11.39 -10.31 0.33
C VAL A 12 -10.15 -10.65 1.17
N LEU A 13 -9.00 -10.23 0.67
CA LEU A 13 -7.73 -10.19 1.39
C LEU A 13 -7.40 -8.74 1.76
N TYR A 14 -7.28 -8.49 3.07
CA TYR A 14 -6.68 -7.26 3.60
C TYR A 14 -5.33 -7.57 4.22
N SER A 15 -4.29 -6.87 3.79
CA SER A 15 -2.92 -7.00 4.27
C SER A 15 -2.45 -5.67 4.86
N HIS A 16 -1.70 -5.75 5.96
CA HIS A 16 -1.18 -4.56 6.63
C HIS A 16 0.05 -3.95 5.95
N ASN A 17 0.65 -4.63 4.96
CA ASN A 17 1.74 -4.09 4.15
C ASN A 17 1.79 -4.76 2.77
N ASP A 18 2.48 -4.11 1.85
CA ASP A 18 2.62 -4.56 0.47
C ASP A 18 3.43 -5.86 0.33
N ALA A 19 4.48 -6.05 1.14
CA ALA A 19 5.29 -7.26 1.10
C ALA A 19 4.48 -8.55 1.38
N MET A 20 3.53 -8.50 2.32
CA MET A 20 2.59 -9.61 2.56
C MET A 20 1.68 -9.84 1.34
N THR A 21 1.24 -8.77 0.68
CA THR A 21 0.40 -8.83 -0.51
C THR A 21 1.12 -9.49 -1.67
N LEU A 22 2.40 -9.16 -1.90
CA LEU A 22 3.21 -9.77 -2.96
C LEU A 22 3.25 -11.30 -2.80
N GLY A 23 3.58 -11.79 -1.60
CA GLY A 23 3.58 -13.23 -1.33
C GLY A 23 2.18 -13.87 -1.37
N ALA A 24 1.13 -13.13 -1.03
CA ALA A 24 -0.24 -13.62 -1.13
C ALA A 24 -0.70 -13.75 -2.58
N VAL A 25 -0.38 -12.78 -3.45
CA VAL A 25 -0.65 -12.82 -4.89
C VAL A 25 -0.01 -14.06 -5.52
N GLU A 26 1.26 -14.34 -5.22
CA GLU A 26 1.93 -15.57 -5.69
C GLU A 26 1.20 -16.85 -5.24
N ALA A 27 0.75 -16.90 -3.98
CA ALA A 27 0.02 -18.04 -3.45
C ALA A 27 -1.39 -18.21 -4.06
N ILE A 28 -2.09 -17.11 -4.34
CA ILE A 28 -3.39 -17.10 -5.00
C ILE A 28 -3.26 -17.63 -6.43
N GLU A 29 -2.26 -17.14 -7.18
CA GLU A 29 -1.97 -17.61 -8.54
C GLU A 29 -1.55 -19.09 -8.56
N ALA A 30 -0.71 -19.51 -7.61
CA ALA A 30 -0.33 -20.92 -7.47
C ALA A 30 -1.53 -21.83 -7.13
N GLY A 31 -2.55 -21.29 -6.47
CA GLY A 31 -3.83 -21.95 -6.22
C GLY A 31 -4.77 -21.99 -7.43
N GLY A 32 -4.37 -21.41 -8.57
CA GLY A 32 -5.17 -21.36 -9.79
C GLY A 32 -6.27 -20.30 -9.80
N MET A 33 -6.23 -19.36 -8.84
CA MET A 33 -7.18 -18.24 -8.73
C MET A 33 -6.60 -16.97 -9.36
N ILE A 34 -7.48 -16.03 -9.73
CA ILE A 34 -7.12 -14.75 -10.35
C ILE A 34 -7.15 -13.66 -9.25
N PRO A 35 -5.98 -13.18 -8.77
CA PRO A 35 -5.93 -12.10 -7.79
C PRO A 35 -6.52 -10.81 -8.38
N GLY A 36 -7.21 -10.03 -7.55
CA GLY A 36 -7.91 -8.82 -7.98
C GLY A 36 -9.28 -9.05 -8.62
N ARG A 37 -9.64 -10.30 -8.89
CA ARG A 37 -10.95 -10.68 -9.47
C ARG A 37 -11.68 -11.74 -8.64
N ASP A 38 -11.04 -12.89 -8.43
CA ASP A 38 -11.63 -13.97 -7.63
C ASP A 38 -11.51 -13.64 -6.14
N ILE A 39 -10.50 -12.85 -5.76
CA ILE A 39 -10.30 -12.30 -4.42
C ILE A 39 -9.99 -10.82 -4.56
N VAL A 40 -10.77 -9.97 -3.89
CA VAL A 40 -10.50 -8.53 -3.79
C VAL A 40 -9.31 -8.31 -2.84
N ILE A 41 -8.34 -7.50 -3.24
CA ILE A 41 -7.11 -7.28 -2.48
C ILE A 41 -6.95 -5.81 -2.12
N ILE A 42 -6.78 -5.54 -0.82
CA ILE A 42 -6.54 -4.23 -0.23
C ILE A 42 -5.26 -4.30 0.60
N THR A 43 -4.33 -3.38 0.37
CA THR A 43 -3.01 -3.35 1.03
C THR A 43 -2.64 -1.94 1.49
N VAL A 44 -1.60 -1.84 2.31
CA VAL A 44 -1.06 -0.59 2.85
C VAL A 44 0.42 -0.47 2.48
N ASP A 45 0.89 0.77 2.29
CA ASP A 45 2.27 1.27 2.09
C ASP A 45 2.40 2.06 0.79
N GLY A 46 2.14 1.44 -0.37
CA GLY A 46 2.34 2.08 -1.67
C GLY A 46 3.75 1.87 -2.24
N GLU A 47 4.36 0.72 -2.00
CA GLU A 47 5.59 0.29 -2.67
C GLU A 47 5.38 0.19 -4.19
N GLN A 48 6.46 0.36 -4.96
CA GLN A 48 6.41 0.28 -6.42
C GLN A 48 5.78 -1.04 -6.91
N GLY A 49 6.11 -2.17 -6.26
CA GLY A 49 5.58 -3.48 -6.62
C GLY A 49 4.07 -3.58 -6.47
N ALA A 50 3.49 -3.04 -5.39
CA ALA A 50 2.05 -3.04 -5.18
C ALA A 50 1.32 -2.16 -6.20
N ILE A 51 1.89 -1.00 -6.53
CA ILE A 51 1.33 -0.08 -7.52
C ILE A 51 1.38 -0.68 -8.93
N ASP A 52 2.45 -1.41 -9.26
CA ASP A 52 2.55 -2.13 -10.53
C ASP A 52 1.50 -3.25 -10.61
N LEU A 53 1.26 -3.98 -9.52
CA LEU A 53 0.22 -5.01 -9.45
C LEU A 53 -1.20 -4.42 -9.49
N LEU A 54 -1.43 -3.27 -8.86
CA LEU A 54 -2.68 -2.51 -8.96
C LEU A 54 -2.96 -2.13 -10.43
N LYS A 55 -1.96 -1.59 -11.14
CA LYS A 55 -2.08 -1.28 -12.58
C LYS A 55 -2.33 -2.50 -13.45
N GLN A 56 -1.85 -3.68 -13.04
CA GLN A 56 -2.10 -4.95 -13.71
C GLN A 56 -3.47 -5.56 -13.36
N GLY A 57 -4.23 -4.94 -12.44
CA GLY A 57 -5.52 -5.45 -11.97
C GLY A 57 -5.40 -6.65 -11.02
N LYS A 58 -4.23 -6.87 -10.43
CA LYS A 58 -3.97 -7.94 -9.45
C LYS A 58 -4.17 -7.49 -8.00
N ILE A 59 -4.27 -6.19 -7.77
CA ILE A 59 -4.65 -5.55 -6.51
C ILE A 59 -5.77 -4.56 -6.82
N ASN A 60 -6.72 -4.35 -5.91
CA ASN A 60 -7.86 -3.45 -6.11
C ASN A 60 -7.67 -2.08 -5.44
N CYS A 61 -6.98 -2.06 -4.30
CA CYS A 61 -6.72 -0.84 -3.54
C CYS A 61 -5.38 -0.88 -2.81
N VAL A 62 -4.64 0.23 -2.87
CA VAL A 62 -3.40 0.47 -2.11
C VAL A 62 -3.57 1.77 -1.33
N VAL A 63 -3.50 1.69 0.00
CA VAL A 63 -3.49 2.86 0.89
C VAL A 63 -2.05 3.24 1.17
N GLU A 64 -1.65 4.48 0.92
CA GLU A 64 -0.26 4.90 1.09
C GLU A 64 0.11 5.05 2.57
N CYS A 65 1.36 4.67 2.87
CA CYS A 65 2.11 5.13 4.03
C CYS A 65 3.47 5.65 3.55
N THR A 66 3.58 6.95 3.35
CA THR A 66 4.71 7.58 2.69
C THR A 66 5.97 7.54 3.56
N PRO A 67 7.13 7.15 3.01
CA PRO A 67 8.39 7.21 3.74
C PRO A 67 9.02 8.61 3.74
N MET A 68 8.42 9.60 3.05
CA MET A 68 8.97 10.94 2.81
C MET A 68 8.88 11.88 4.03
N LEU A 69 9.26 11.38 5.20
CA LEU A 69 9.16 12.11 6.48
C LEU A 69 10.42 12.90 6.82
N GLY A 70 11.52 12.72 6.08
CA GLY A 70 12.84 13.29 6.40
C GLY A 70 12.82 14.81 6.58
N ASP A 71 12.25 15.54 5.63
CA ASP A 71 12.20 17.01 5.69
C ASP A 71 11.35 17.51 6.86
N ILE A 72 10.18 16.89 7.09
CA ILE A 72 9.30 17.22 8.22
C ILE A 72 10.04 17.03 9.55
N ILE A 73 10.71 15.87 9.70
CA ILE A 73 11.50 15.57 10.89
C ILE A 73 12.60 16.61 11.10
N MET A 74 13.34 16.98 10.06
CA MET A 74 14.45 17.94 10.16
C MET A 74 13.97 19.37 10.47
N VAL A 75 12.84 19.79 9.91
CA VAL A 75 12.21 21.08 10.23
C VAL A 75 11.80 21.12 11.70
N LEU A 76 11.12 20.08 12.19
CA LEU A 76 10.66 19.99 13.57
C LEU A 76 11.81 19.93 14.58
N ALA A 77 12.86 19.17 14.27
CA ALA A 77 14.05 19.08 15.10
C ALA A 77 14.73 20.45 15.28
N LYS A 78 14.86 21.24 14.20
CA LYS A 78 15.43 22.59 14.25
C LYS A 78 14.59 23.55 15.10
N LYS A 79 13.26 23.53 14.93
CA LYS A 79 12.33 24.34 15.74
C LYS A 79 12.45 24.01 17.22
N LEU A 80 12.50 22.72 17.56
CA LEU A 80 12.63 22.27 18.95
C LEU A 80 13.94 22.76 19.58
N VAL A 81 15.07 22.68 18.85
CA VAL A 81 16.37 23.18 19.32
C VAL A 81 16.37 24.72 19.47
N ALA A 82 15.61 25.43 18.63
CA ALA A 82 15.44 26.88 18.74
C ALA A 82 14.53 27.32 19.90
N GLY A 83 13.93 26.38 20.64
CA GLY A 83 12.98 26.65 21.72
C GLY A 83 11.59 27.06 21.24
N GLU A 84 11.28 26.81 19.97
CA GLU A 84 9.94 27.01 19.42
C GLU A 84 8.99 25.89 19.85
N GLU A 85 7.71 26.21 20.00
CA GLU A 85 6.67 25.21 20.21
C GLU A 85 6.38 24.43 18.91
N ILE A 86 6.24 23.11 19.02
CA ILE A 86 5.83 22.24 17.93
C ILE A 86 4.57 21.45 18.32
N PRO A 87 3.71 21.07 17.36
CA PRO A 87 2.59 20.18 17.64
C PRO A 87 3.06 18.84 18.21
N LYS A 88 2.27 18.28 19.14
CA LYS A 88 2.56 16.96 19.74
C LYS A 88 2.38 15.80 18.75
N VAL A 89 1.45 15.95 17.81
CA VAL A 89 1.12 14.96 16.78
C VAL A 89 1.04 15.67 15.45
N ILE A 90 1.71 15.11 14.44
CA ILE A 90 1.70 15.58 13.06
C ILE A 90 1.43 14.34 12.20
N TYR A 91 0.49 14.46 11.28
CA TYR A 91 0.16 13.41 10.32
C TYR A 91 0.89 13.68 9.02
N SER A 92 1.39 12.63 8.38
CA SER A 92 1.84 12.68 7.00
C SER A 92 0.66 12.94 6.06
N GLU A 93 0.96 13.57 4.93
CA GLU A 93 0.03 13.57 3.80
C GLU A 93 0.17 12.23 3.08
N GLU A 94 -0.95 11.52 2.98
CA GLU A 94 -1.02 10.19 2.38
C GLU A 94 -2.05 10.22 1.25
N THR A 95 -1.94 9.26 0.33
CA THR A 95 -2.93 9.06 -0.72
C THR A 95 -3.49 7.63 -0.73
N MET A 96 -4.46 7.40 -1.60
CA MET A 96 -5.04 6.08 -1.85
C MET A 96 -5.13 5.89 -3.35
N PHE A 97 -4.74 4.71 -3.82
CA PHE A 97 -4.79 4.31 -5.22
C PHE A 97 -5.78 3.18 -5.39
N THR A 98 -6.70 3.30 -6.34
CA THR A 98 -7.73 2.30 -6.58
C THR A 98 -7.83 1.92 -8.05
N GLU A 99 -8.38 0.74 -8.31
CA GLU A 99 -8.70 0.30 -9.68
C GLU A 99 -9.73 1.22 -10.39
N PHE A 100 -10.44 2.07 -9.63
CA PHE A 100 -11.42 3.01 -10.14
C PHE A 100 -10.83 4.38 -10.50
N ASP A 101 -9.54 4.59 -10.26
CA ASP A 101 -8.89 5.86 -10.57
C ASP A 101 -8.80 6.08 -12.09
N ASP A 102 -9.39 7.17 -12.60
CA ASP A 102 -9.38 7.51 -14.03
C ASP A 102 -7.95 7.61 -14.62
N ASN A 103 -6.97 7.89 -13.76
CA ASN A 103 -5.55 8.04 -14.10
C ASN A 103 -4.68 6.88 -13.60
N LEU A 104 -5.26 5.70 -13.30
CA LEU A 104 -4.54 4.52 -12.77
C LEU A 104 -3.22 4.23 -13.51
N GLN A 105 -3.26 4.21 -14.84
CA GLN A 105 -2.08 3.89 -15.66
C GLN A 105 -1.02 5.01 -15.64
N SER A 106 -1.44 6.23 -15.31
CA SER A 106 -0.60 7.43 -15.25
C SER A 106 -0.02 7.69 -13.85
N ILE A 107 -0.32 6.85 -12.85
CA ILE A 107 0.32 6.96 -11.53
C ILE A 107 1.85 6.94 -11.74
N PRO A 108 2.61 7.95 -11.28
CA PRO A 108 4.04 7.99 -11.47
C PRO A 108 4.74 6.85 -10.72
N PRO A 109 5.96 6.44 -11.15
CA PRO A 109 6.83 5.62 -10.31
C PRO A 109 6.97 6.27 -8.94
N ARG A 110 6.91 5.46 -7.87
CA ARG A 110 6.85 5.94 -6.49
C ARG A 110 8.07 6.78 -6.14
N GLY A 111 9.26 6.32 -6.56
CA GLY A 111 10.44 7.18 -6.68
C GLY A 111 10.93 7.81 -5.37
N TYR A 112 10.41 7.34 -4.24
CA TYR A 112 10.90 7.57 -2.89
C TYR A 112 11.55 6.30 -2.36
#